data_AF-A0A1M6BFH0-F1
#
_entry.id   AF-A0A1M6BFH0-F1
#
_cell.length_a   1.000
_cell.length_b   1.000
_cell.length_c   1.000
_cell.angle_alpha   90.00
_cell.angle_beta   90.00
_cell.angle_gamma   90.00
#
_symmetry.space_group_name_H-M   'P 1'
#
loop_
_entity.id
_entity.type
_entity.pdbx_description
1 polymer ?
#
loop_
_entity_poly.entity_id
_entity_poly.type
_entity_poly.pdbx_seq_one_letter_code
_entity_poly.pdbx_strand_id
1 'polypeptide(L)'
;MRRDPLTVLARLREVEVMQARRALAGEAAARDAAITREAEAMQALRDEAGQDGQAYAAWLPRGLALRDAAADAAEQAEQRARAAAAALGEARAAERTVERLAALRASEARRAARRAEQRVLDEAGARRAASPAAFGGGGQG
;
A
#
# COMPACT_ATOMS: atom_id res chain seq x y z
N MET A 1 15.91 19.90 15.46
CA MET A 1 16.02 19.02 14.26
C MET A 1 14.75 19.17 13.42
N ARG A 2 14.87 19.67 12.18
CA ARG A 2 13.74 19.78 11.25
C ARG A 2 13.34 18.36 10.82
N ARG A 3 12.09 17.94 11.07
CA ARG A 3 11.59 16.62 10.66
C ARG A 3 11.77 16.47 9.15
N ASP A 4 12.39 15.38 8.70
CA ASP A 4 12.47 15.06 7.27
C ASP A 4 11.06 14.76 6.74
N PRO A 5 10.55 15.53 5.77
CA PRO A 5 9.23 15.34 5.20
C PRO A 5 9.00 13.94 4.60
N LEU A 6 10.04 13.31 4.03
CA LEU A 6 9.89 11.97 3.45
C LEU A 6 9.70 10.90 4.51
N THR A 7 10.42 11.01 5.63
CA THR A 7 10.22 10.12 6.78
C THR A 7 8.79 10.22 7.33
N VAL A 8 8.21 11.42 7.37
CA VAL A 8 6.81 11.61 7.80
C VAL A 8 5.84 10.99 6.80
N LEU A 9 6.05 11.21 5.50
CA LEU A 9 5.23 10.61 4.45
C LEU A 9 5.31 9.08 4.43
N ALA A 10 6.48 8.50 4.65
CA ALA A 10 6.66 7.05 4.71
C ALA A 10 5.82 6.43 5.83
N ARG A 11 5.85 7.03 7.03
CA ARG A 11 5.03 6.61 8.17
C ARG A 11 3.53 6.71 7.88
N LEU A 12 3.11 7.77 7.19
CA LEU A 12 1.72 7.92 6.78
C LEU A 12 1.30 6.78 5.83
N ARG A 13 2.13 6.46 4.83
CA ARG A 13 1.85 5.36 3.88
C ARG A 13 1.80 4.00 4.56
N GLU A 14 2.68 3.75 5.53
CA GLU A 14 2.64 2.53 6.34
C GLU A 14 1.30 2.38 7.07
N VAL A 15 0.81 3.47 7.70
CA VAL A 15 -0.49 3.49 8.38
C VAL A 15 -1.64 3.25 7.40
N GLU A 16 -1.63 3.87 6.23
CA GLU A 16 -2.65 3.67 5.19
C GLU A 16 -2.67 2.21 4.69
N VAL A 17 -1.50 1.60 4.47
CA VAL A 17 -1.41 0.19 4.09
C VAL A 17 -1.97 -0.70 5.20
N MET A 18 -1.67 -0.41 6.46
CA MET A 18 -2.22 -1.15 7.60
C MET A 18 -3.75 -1.00 7.71
N GLN A 19 -4.29 0.19 7.46
CA GLN A 19 -5.74 0.41 7.42
C GLN A 19 -6.39 -0.35 6.26
N ALA A 20 -5.81 -0.29 5.05
CA ALA A 20 -6.33 -1.01 3.89
C ALA A 20 -6.30 -2.54 4.09
N ARG A 21 -5.27 -3.09 4.76
CA ARG A 21 -5.23 -4.51 5.15
C ARG A 21 -6.36 -4.88 6.10
N ARG A 22 -6.63 -4.05 7.11
CA ARG A 22 -7.74 -4.28 8.05
C ARG A 22 -9.09 -4.20 7.35
N ALA A 23 -9.28 -3.22 6.46
CA ALA A 23 -10.49 -3.09 5.68
C ALA A 23 -10.71 -4.32 4.80
N LEU A 24 -9.69 -4.78 4.07
CA LEU A 24 -9.76 -5.99 3.26
C LEU A 24 -10.12 -7.23 4.09
N ALA A 25 -9.52 -7.39 5.27
CA ALA A 25 -9.87 -8.50 6.17
C ALA A 25 -11.33 -8.44 6.64
N GLY A 26 -11.83 -7.24 6.96
CA GLY A 26 -13.23 -7.01 7.34
C GLY A 26 -14.19 -7.33 6.20
N GLU A 27 -13.91 -6.86 4.99
CA GLU A 27 -14.76 -7.13 3.81
C GLU A 27 -14.70 -8.60 3.39
N ALA A 28 -13.55 -9.27 3.51
CA ALA A 28 -13.43 -10.70 3.26
C ALA A 28 -14.30 -11.52 4.23
N ALA A 29 -14.27 -11.20 5.53
CA ALA A 29 -15.13 -11.84 6.52
C ALA A 29 -16.62 -11.56 6.27
N ALA A 30 -16.96 -10.34 5.86
CA ALA A 30 -18.34 -9.97 5.52
C ALA A 30 -18.84 -10.71 4.28
N ARG A 31 -17.98 -10.89 3.26
CA ARG A 31 -18.26 -11.71 2.08
C ARG A 31 -18.52 -13.16 2.46
N ASP A 32 -17.62 -13.77 3.23
CA ASP A 32 -17.76 -15.17 3.61
C ASP A 32 -19.07 -15.40 4.39
N ALA A 33 -19.41 -14.50 5.31
CA ALA A 33 -20.69 -14.54 6.02
C ALA A 33 -21.90 -14.37 5.09
N ALA A 34 -21.82 -13.54 4.06
CA ALA A 34 -22.91 -13.35 3.10
C ALA A 34 -23.11 -14.60 2.21
N ILE A 35 -22.02 -15.23 1.75
CA ILE A 35 -22.06 -16.49 1.00
C ILE A 35 -22.67 -17.61 1.85
N THR A 36 -22.31 -17.70 3.13
CA THR A 36 -22.94 -18.68 4.04
C THR A 36 -24.44 -18.44 4.16
N ARG A 37 -24.90 -17.19 4.34
CA ARG A 37 -26.33 -16.87 4.43
C ARG A 37 -27.09 -17.17 3.14
N GLU A 38 -26.48 -16.92 1.98
CA GLU A 38 -27.07 -17.30 0.69
C GLU A 38 -27.27 -18.83 0.59
N ALA A 39 -26.25 -19.59 0.99
CA ALA A 39 -26.33 -21.06 1.01
C ALA A 39 -27.39 -21.55 2.00
N GLU A 40 -27.49 -20.95 3.18
CA GLU A 40 -28.52 -21.24 4.18
C GLU A 40 -29.92 -20.93 3.67
N ALA A 41 -30.14 -19.78 3.02
CA ALA A 41 -31.42 -19.41 2.43
C ALA A 41 -31.84 -20.38 1.31
N MET A 42 -30.88 -20.81 0.48
CA MET A 42 -31.11 -21.82 -0.55
C MET A 42 -31.49 -23.18 0.06
N GLN A 43 -30.82 -23.57 1.15
CA GLN A 43 -31.11 -24.83 1.82
C GLN A 43 -32.47 -24.80 2.52
N ALA A 44 -32.80 -23.72 3.22
CA ALA A 44 -34.11 -23.54 3.84
C ALA A 44 -35.24 -23.66 2.81
N LEU A 45 -35.07 -23.07 1.61
CA LEU A 45 -36.05 -23.20 0.52
C LEU A 45 -36.25 -24.65 0.06
N ARG A 46 -35.17 -25.45 0.02
CA ARG A 46 -35.25 -26.88 -0.33
C ARG A 46 -35.92 -27.70 0.76
N ASP A 47 -35.61 -27.40 2.01
CA ASP A 47 -36.18 -28.10 3.16
C ASP A 47 -37.69 -27.83 3.26
N GLU A 48 -38.12 -26.57 3.04
CA GLU A 48 -39.54 -26.19 2.98
C GLU A 48 -40.27 -26.84 1.79
N ALA A 49 -39.60 -26.98 0.63
CA ALA A 49 -40.16 -27.67 -0.53
C ALA A 49 -40.36 -29.18 -0.32
N GLY A 50 -39.62 -29.79 0.62
CA GLY A 50 -39.75 -31.20 0.99
C GLY A 50 -40.86 -31.49 2.01
N GLN A 51 -41.49 -30.46 2.58
CA GLN A 51 -42.59 -30.60 3.56
C GLN A 51 -43.97 -30.58 2.87
N ASP A 52 -44.97 -31.23 3.48
CA ASP A 52 -46.31 -31.38 2.92
C ASP A 52 -46.92 -30.04 2.47
N GLY A 53 -47.27 -29.96 1.17
CA GLY A 53 -47.52 -28.73 0.41
C GLY A 53 -48.77 -27.91 0.75
N GLN A 54 -49.38 -28.09 1.91
CA GLN A 54 -50.64 -27.42 2.27
C GLN A 54 -50.53 -25.89 2.43
N ALA A 55 -49.32 -25.33 2.47
CA ALA A 55 -49.09 -23.88 2.53
C ALA A 55 -48.17 -23.36 1.41
N TYR A 56 -47.94 -24.13 0.34
CA TYR A 56 -46.95 -23.83 -0.72
C TYR A 56 -47.11 -22.42 -1.32
N ALA A 57 -48.33 -22.02 -1.65
CA ALA A 57 -48.63 -20.71 -2.22
C ALA A 57 -48.35 -19.54 -1.25
N ALA A 58 -48.34 -19.79 0.07
CA ALA A 58 -48.12 -18.77 1.08
C ALA A 58 -46.63 -18.58 1.42
N TRP A 59 -45.84 -19.66 1.46
CA TRP A 59 -44.43 -19.57 1.84
C TRP A 59 -43.48 -19.37 0.66
N LEU A 60 -43.76 -19.94 -0.52
CA LEU A 60 -42.84 -19.91 -1.65
C LEU A 60 -42.43 -18.49 -2.09
N PRO A 61 -43.34 -17.52 -2.25
CA PRO A 61 -42.96 -16.17 -2.64
C PRO A 61 -42.02 -15.51 -1.62
N ARG A 62 -42.25 -15.76 -0.33
CA ARG A 62 -41.41 -15.26 0.76
C ARG A 62 -40.04 -15.93 0.74
N GLY A 63 -39.97 -17.25 0.56
CA GLY A 63 -38.71 -17.99 0.48
C GLY A 63 -37.85 -17.53 -0.71
N LEU A 64 -38.47 -17.33 -1.89
CA LEU A 64 -37.80 -16.79 -3.07
C LEU A 64 -37.27 -15.38 -2.82
N ALA A 65 -38.08 -14.49 -2.21
CA ALA A 65 -37.64 -13.14 -1.87
C ALA A 65 -36.45 -13.14 -0.89
N LEU A 66 -36.43 -14.05 0.09
CA LEU A 66 -35.32 -14.18 1.04
C LEU A 66 -34.04 -14.71 0.36
N ARG A 67 -34.17 -15.69 -0.53
CA ARG A 67 -33.05 -16.19 -1.35
C ARG A 67 -32.47 -15.08 -2.21
N ASP A 68 -33.31 -14.34 -2.93
CA ASP A 68 -32.88 -13.29 -3.85
C ASP A 68 -32.19 -12.16 -3.08
N ALA A 69 -32.76 -11.74 -1.94
CA ALA A 69 -32.12 -10.75 -1.06
C ALA A 69 -30.76 -11.24 -0.51
N ALA A 70 -30.62 -12.54 -0.22
CA ALA A 70 -29.35 -13.10 0.24
C ALA A 70 -28.31 -13.17 -0.88
N ALA A 71 -28.72 -13.51 -2.11
CA ALA A 71 -27.86 -13.51 -3.29
C ALA A 71 -27.37 -12.09 -3.63
N ASP A 72 -28.26 -11.09 -3.63
CA ASP A 72 -27.90 -9.68 -3.84
C ASP A 72 -26.90 -9.20 -2.77
N ALA A 73 -27.10 -9.59 -1.51
CA ALA A 73 -26.19 -9.25 -0.42
C ALA A 73 -24.81 -9.91 -0.58
N ALA A 74 -24.75 -11.16 -1.07
CA ALA A 74 -23.50 -11.86 -1.36
C ALA A 74 -22.75 -11.19 -2.51
N GLU A 75 -23.44 -10.80 -3.58
CA GLU A 75 -22.85 -10.09 -4.71
C GLU A 75 -22.27 -8.73 -4.27
N GLN A 76 -23.04 -7.94 -3.50
CA GLN A 76 -22.57 -6.67 -2.97
C GLN A 76 -21.36 -6.83 -2.05
N ALA A 77 -21.33 -7.87 -1.22
CA ALA A 77 -20.19 -8.15 -0.35
C ALA A 77 -18.93 -8.54 -1.16
N GLU A 78 -19.09 -9.32 -2.23
CA GLU A 78 -18.00 -9.64 -3.16
C GLU A 78 -17.47 -8.39 -3.87
N GLN A 79 -18.36 -7.49 -4.34
CA GLN A 79 -17.96 -6.22 -4.94
C GLN A 79 -17.16 -5.34 -3.96
N ARG A 80 -17.60 -5.26 -2.70
CA ARG A 80 -16.86 -4.53 -1.65
C ARG A 80 -15.50 -5.16 -1.33
N ALA A 81 -15.42 -6.49 -1.28
CA ALA A 81 -14.15 -7.19 -1.08
C ALA A 81 -13.16 -6.92 -2.22
N ARG A 82 -13.63 -6.91 -3.48
CA ARG A 82 -12.82 -6.52 -4.65
C ARG A 82 -12.35 -5.07 -4.57
N ALA A 83 -13.24 -4.14 -4.19
CA ALA A 83 -12.89 -2.74 -4.02
C ALA A 83 -11.82 -2.54 -2.92
N ALA A 84 -11.95 -3.24 -1.79
CA ALA A 84 -10.96 -3.21 -0.72
C ALA A 84 -9.60 -3.79 -1.16
N ALA A 85 -9.60 -4.83 -1.99
CA ALA A 85 -8.37 -5.39 -2.56
C ALA A 85 -7.68 -4.40 -3.51
N ALA A 86 -8.44 -3.71 -4.36
CA ALA A 86 -7.93 -2.66 -5.22
C ALA A 86 -7.32 -1.50 -4.40
N ALA A 87 -8.02 -1.03 -3.38
CA ALA A 87 -7.53 0.03 -2.48
C ALA A 87 -6.22 -0.35 -1.76
N LEU A 88 -6.06 -1.61 -1.34
CA LEU A 88 -4.79 -2.11 -0.79
C LEU A 88 -3.67 -2.10 -1.85
N GLY A 89 -3.99 -2.45 -3.10
CA GLY A 89 -3.07 -2.35 -4.23
C GLY A 89 -2.56 -0.92 -4.44
N GLU A 90 -3.47 0.05 -4.42
CA GLU A 90 -3.17 1.49 -4.55
C GLU A 90 -2.32 1.99 -3.38
N ALA A 91 -2.68 1.65 -2.13
CA ALA A 91 -1.93 2.04 -0.94
C ALA A 91 -0.48 1.53 -1.00
N ARG A 92 -0.27 0.26 -1.41
CA ARG A 92 1.06 -0.32 -1.61
C ARG A 92 1.83 0.33 -2.75
N ALA A 93 1.16 0.76 -3.82
CA ALA A 93 1.80 1.48 -4.91
C ALA A 93 2.28 2.87 -4.46
N ALA A 94 1.48 3.57 -3.66
CA ALA A 94 1.85 4.85 -3.06
C ALA A 94 3.03 4.70 -2.08
N GLU A 95 3.04 3.68 -1.23
CA GLU A 95 4.15 3.33 -0.34
C GLU A 95 5.46 3.13 -1.12
N ARG A 96 5.47 2.25 -2.13
CA ARG A 96 6.64 2.02 -2.99
C ARG A 96 7.15 3.28 -3.69
N THR A 97 6.23 4.18 -4.04
CA THR A 97 6.59 5.47 -4.66
C THR A 97 7.39 6.34 -3.70
N VAL A 98 6.97 6.41 -2.43
CA VAL A 98 7.70 7.15 -1.39
C VAL A 98 9.07 6.51 -1.12
N GLU A 99 9.15 5.19 -1.04
CA GLU A 99 10.42 4.46 -0.89
C GLU A 99 11.40 4.78 -2.03
N ARG A 100 10.90 4.76 -3.28
CA ARG A 100 11.71 5.11 -4.46
C ARG A 100 12.23 6.55 -4.39
N LEU A 101 11.39 7.50 -3.99
CA LEU A 101 11.80 8.90 -3.83
C LEU A 101 12.88 9.07 -2.75
N ALA A 102 12.74 8.37 -1.62
CA ALA A 102 13.74 8.37 -0.56
C ALA A 102 15.08 7.80 -1.05
N ALA A 103 15.05 6.68 -1.78
CA ALA A 103 16.24 6.07 -2.36
C ALA A 103 16.94 6.99 -3.36
N LEU A 104 16.16 7.68 -4.21
CA LEU A 104 16.69 8.66 -5.16
C LEU A 104 17.39 9.81 -4.44
N ARG A 105 16.75 10.43 -3.44
CA ARG A 105 17.37 11.51 -2.64
C ARG A 105 18.64 11.07 -1.94
N ALA A 106 18.65 9.86 -1.35
CA ALA A 106 19.84 9.32 -0.72
C ALA A 106 20.97 9.07 -1.74
N SER A 107 20.65 8.67 -2.97
CA SER A 107 21.63 8.50 -4.04
C SER A 107 22.22 9.85 -4.49
N GLU A 108 21.39 10.89 -4.60
CA GLU A 108 21.81 12.24 -4.97
C GLU A 108 22.69 12.87 -3.90
N ALA A 109 22.31 12.73 -2.63
CA ALA A 109 23.11 13.19 -1.50
C ALA A 109 24.51 12.54 -1.49
N ARG A 110 24.59 11.22 -1.72
CA ARG A 110 25.87 10.50 -1.83
C ARG A 110 26.71 10.96 -3.03
N ARG A 111 26.09 11.29 -4.16
CA ARG A 111 26.80 11.86 -5.32
C ARG A 111 27.29 13.27 -5.02
N ALA A 112 26.49 14.10 -4.35
CA ALA A 112 26.86 15.45 -3.97
C ALA A 112 28.02 15.47 -2.95
N ALA A 113 27.99 14.59 -1.94
CA ALA A 113 29.08 14.42 -0.98
C ALA A 113 30.39 14.04 -1.67
N ARG A 114 30.39 13.02 -2.54
CA ARG A 114 31.57 12.64 -3.33
C ARG A 114 32.11 13.77 -4.19
N ARG A 115 31.24 14.57 -4.82
CA ARG A 115 31.68 15.76 -5.60
C ARG A 115 32.23 16.87 -4.69
N ALA A 116 31.74 17.01 -3.47
CA ALA A 116 32.29 17.97 -2.52
C ALA A 116 33.68 17.53 -2.03
N GLU A 117 33.84 16.25 -1.67
CA GLU A 117 35.12 15.65 -1.31
C GLU A 117 36.16 15.80 -2.44
N GLN A 118 35.77 15.47 -3.68
CA GLN A 118 36.67 15.63 -4.83
C GLN A 118 37.11 17.08 -5.02
N ARG A 119 36.18 18.05 -4.92
CA ARG A 119 36.52 19.48 -5.03
C ARG A 119 37.52 19.92 -3.96
N VAL A 120 37.37 19.45 -2.72
CA VAL A 120 38.31 19.76 -1.63
C VAL A 120 39.71 19.20 -1.93
N LEU A 121 39.79 17.99 -2.47
CA LEU A 121 41.06 17.37 -2.88
C LEU A 121 41.70 18.12 -4.05
N ASP A 122 40.92 18.48 -5.07
CA ASP A 122 41.39 19.22 -6.25
C ASP A 122 41.91 20.62 -5.84
N GLU A 123 41.19 21.34 -4.99
CA GLU A 123 41.63 22.63 -4.44
C GLU A 123 42.93 22.50 -3.63
N ALA A 124 43.07 21.44 -2.82
CA ALA A 124 44.30 21.19 -2.07
C ALA A 124 45.48 20.89 -3.01
N GLY A 125 45.26 20.11 -4.07
CA GLY A 125 46.24 19.86 -5.12
C GLY A 125 46.64 21.12 -5.87
N ALA A 126 45.67 21.95 -6.25
CA ALA A 126 45.89 23.23 -6.92
C ALA A 126 46.68 24.21 -6.04
N ARG A 127 46.37 24.32 -4.74
CA ARG A 127 47.15 25.14 -3.79
C ARG A 127 48.60 24.67 -3.68
N ARG A 128 48.84 23.35 -3.71
CA ARG A 128 50.21 22.79 -3.69
C ARG A 128 50.98 23.05 -4.98
N ALA A 129 50.32 22.99 -6.13
CA ALA A 129 50.92 23.27 -7.44
C ALA A 129 51.16 24.79 -7.67
N ALA A 130 50.27 25.64 -7.16
CA ALA A 130 50.37 27.10 -7.23
C ALA A 130 51.30 27.71 -6.18
N SER A 131 51.82 26.90 -5.25
CA SER A 131 52.93 27.26 -4.37
C SER A 131 54.21 26.66 -4.95
N PRO A 132 54.77 27.22 -6.05
CA PRO A 132 56.14 26.89 -6.39
C PRO A 132 56.94 27.30 -5.16
N ALA A 133 57.72 26.37 -4.63
CA ALA A 133 58.63 26.69 -3.56
C ALA A 133 59.32 28.01 -3.93
N ALA A 134 59.27 28.95 -2.99
CA ALA A 134 60.32 29.89 -2.67
C ALA A 134 61.66 29.13 -2.49
N PHE A 135 62.09 28.46 -3.55
CA PHE A 135 63.37 27.82 -3.76
C PHE A 135 64.10 28.61 -4.86
N GLY A 136 63.96 29.94 -4.77
CA GLY A 136 64.91 30.86 -5.34
C GLY A 136 65.98 31.14 -4.29
N GLY A 137 67.22 30.89 -4.66
CA GLY A 137 68.29 31.86 -4.39
C GLY A 137 68.86 31.88 -2.98
N GLY A 138 69.89 31.08 -2.77
CA GLY A 138 70.93 31.37 -1.77
C GLY A 138 71.93 30.21 -1.78
N GLY A 139 73.16 30.34 -2.24
CA GLY A 139 73.93 31.45 -2.76
C GLY A 139 75.29 30.83 -3.10
N GLN A 140 75.96 31.37 -4.11
CA GLN A 140 77.36 31.06 -4.38
C GLN A 140 78.20 31.34 -3.14
N GLY A 141 79.18 30.47 -2.89
CA GLY A 141 80.24 30.60 -1.90
C GLY A 141 81.25 29.50 -2.12
#